data_AF-A0A2V6PBH6-F1
#
_entry.id   AF-A0A2V6PBH6-F1
#
_cell.length_a   1.000
_cell.length_b   1.000
_cell.length_c   1.000
_cell.angle_alpha   90.00
_cell.angle_beta   90.00
_cell.angle_gamma   90.00
#
_symmetry.space_group_name_H-M   'P 1'
#
loop_
_entity.id
_entity.type
_entity.pdbx_description
1 polymer ?
#
loop_
_entity_poly.entity_id
_entity_poly.type
_entity_poly.pdbx_seq_one_letter_code
_entity_poly.pdbx_strand_id
1 'polypeptide(L)' 'MLKGITGPPDKRIALINATTFKKGEEGEVKAGNGRVKIQVLEIREKSVVITIEGVAAPKELLLQEKLLPVGE' A
#
# COMPACT_ATOMS: atom_id res chain seq x y z
N MET A 1 -3.19 5.18 1.90
CA MET A 1 -1.96 5.84 1.41
C MET A 1 -0.79 4.88 1.54
N LEU A 2 0.07 4.72 0.52
CA LEU A 2 1.28 3.91 0.63
C LEU A 2 2.41 4.77 1.20
N LYS A 3 2.93 4.38 2.37
CA LYS A 3 3.96 5.14 3.10
C LYS A 3 5.37 4.61 2.91
N GLY A 4 5.52 3.36 2.53
CA GLY A 4 6.83 2.73 2.41
C GLY A 4 6.73 1.35 1.79
N ILE A 5 7.83 0.93 1.16
CA ILE A 5 8.07 -0.44 0.73
C ILE A 5 9.45 -0.81 1.27
N THR A 6 9.56 -1.96 1.92
CA THR A 6 10.82 -2.43 2.51
C THR A 6 11.05 -3.91 2.19
N GLY A 7 12.29 -4.37 2.39
CA GLY A 7 12.67 -5.77 2.17
C GLY A 7 13.18 -6.08 0.75
N PRO A 8 13.80 -7.26 0.56
CA PRO A 8 14.32 -7.70 -0.74
C PRO A 8 13.19 -8.04 -1.72
N PRO A 9 13.47 -8.13 -3.04
CA PRO A 9 12.45 -8.36 -4.07
C PRO A 9 11.49 -9.51 -3.78
N ASP A 10 11.99 -10.65 -3.27
CA ASP A 10 11.20 -11.84 -2.93
C ASP A 10 10.41 -11.75 -1.62
N LYS A 11 10.71 -10.77 -0.76
CA LYS A 11 10.06 -10.60 0.56
C LYS A 11 9.72 -9.15 0.83
N ARG A 12 9.20 -8.46 -0.18
CA ARG A 12 8.77 -7.07 -0.01
C ARG A 12 7.60 -6.97 0.98
N ILE A 13 7.63 -5.91 1.77
CA ILE A 13 6.61 -5.55 2.74
C ILE A 13 6.16 -4.13 2.41
N ALA A 14 4.86 -3.95 2.24
CA ALA A 14 4.24 -2.66 1.97
C ALA A 14 3.69 -2.06 3.26
N LEU A 15 4.02 -0.82 3.57
CA LEU A 15 3.42 -0.05 4.65
C LEU A 15 2.26 0.78 4.09
N ILE A 16 1.03 0.27 4.22
CA ILE A 16 -0.18 0.96 3.79
C ILE A 16 -0.84 1.61 5.00
N ASN A 17 -0.90 2.95 5.01
CA ASN A 17 -1.35 3.79 6.11
C ASN A 17 -0.53 3.61 7.41
N ALA A 18 -0.86 2.60 8.21
CA ALA A 18 -0.19 2.28 9.48
C ALA A 18 -0.01 0.76 9.66
N THR A 19 -0.34 -0.03 8.65
CA THR A 19 -0.32 -1.48 8.70
C THR A 19 0.61 -2.01 7.62
N THR A 20 1.44 -2.99 7.98
CA THR A 20 2.33 -3.67 7.06
C THR A 20 1.64 -4.86 6.43
N PHE A 21 1.81 -5.03 5.12
CA PHE A 21 1.24 -6.13 4.36
C PHE A 21 2.32 -6.82 3.53
N LYS A 22 2.15 -8.13 3.34
CA LYS A 22 2.91 -8.93 2.39
C LYS A 22 2.05 -9.24 1.17
N LYS A 23 2.68 -9.69 0.09
CA LYS A 23 1.96 -10.23 -1.07
C LYS A 23 1.03 -11.38 -0.61
N GLY A 24 -0.25 -11.29 -0.97
CA GLY A 24 -1.29 -12.25 -0.61
C GLY A 24 -2.02 -11.96 0.71
N GLU A 25 -1.54 -11.03 1.53
CA GLU A 25 -2.20 -10.69 2.80
C GLU A 25 -3.46 -9.85 2.58
N GLU A 26 -4.45 -10.08 3.44
CA GLU A 26 -5.68 -9.31 3.53
C GLU A 26 -5.71 -8.51 4.84
N GLY A 27 -6.37 -7.36 4.83
CA GLY A 27 -6.70 -6.66 6.07
C GLY A 27 -7.49 -5.38 5.87
N GLU A 28 -7.96 -4.81 6.97
CA GLU A 28 -8.70 -3.56 6.97
C GLU A 28 -7.77 -2.36 7.06
N VAL A 29 -7.95 -1.40 6.16
CA VAL A 29 -7.24 -0.13 6.18
C VAL A 29 -8.23 1.03 6.19
N LYS A 30 -7.85 2.12 6.85
CA LYS A 30 -8.64 3.36 6.82
C LYS A 30 -8.52 4.02 5.43
N ALA A 31 -9.65 4.31 4.81
CA ALA A 31 -9.74 5.03 3.54
C ALA A 31 -10.84 6.09 3.65
N GLY A 32 -10.46 7.37 3.57
CA GLY A 32 -11.38 8.50 3.79
C GLY A 32 -12.03 8.43 5.17
N ASN A 33 -13.37 8.41 5.18
CA ASN A 33 -14.18 8.37 6.40
C ASN A 33 -14.51 6.95 6.88
N GLY A 34 -14.08 5.90 6.17
CA GLY A 34 -14.39 4.51 6.48
C GLY A 34 -13.17 3.61 6.65
N ARG A 35 -13.45 2.34 6.98
CA ARG A 35 -12.50 1.24 6.85
C ARG A 35 -12.90 0.40 5.66
N VAL A 36 -11.92 -0.04 4.89
CA VAL A 36 -12.12 -0.90 3.74
C VAL A 36 -11.21 -2.09 3.88
N LYS A 37 -11.74 -3.28 3.56
CA LYS A 37 -10.93 -4.49 3.49
C LYS A 37 -10.20 -4.51 2.15
N ILE A 38 -8.90 -4.76 2.20
CA ILE A 38 -8.03 -4.84 1.05
C ILE A 38 -7.31 -6.18 1.01
N GLN A 39 -6.91 -6.60 -0.19
CA GLN A 39 -5.97 -7.70 -0.41
C GLN A 39 -4.80 -7.19 -1.23
N VAL A 40 -3.57 -7.52 -0.82
CA VAL A 40 -2.38 -7.16 -1.57
C VAL A 40 -2.09 -8.21 -2.62
N LEU A 41 -2.25 -7.86 -3.90
CA LEU A 41 -1.96 -8.76 -5.01
C LEU A 41 -0.48 -8.79 -5.36
N GLU A 42 0.18 -7.62 -5.34
CA GLU A 42 1.57 -7.48 -5.75
C GLU A 42 2.25 -6.29 -5.08
N ILE A 43 3.51 -6.45 -4.70
CA ILE A 43 4.37 -5.39 -4.15
C ILE A 43 5.54 -5.18 -5.11
N ARG A 44 5.53 -4.04 -5.79
CA ARG A 44 6.57 -3.62 -6.74
C ARG A 44 7.59 -2.73 -6.03
N GLU A 45 8.53 -2.18 -6.78
CA GLU A 45 9.59 -1.35 -6.21
C GLU A 45 9.07 0.00 -5.72
N LYS A 46 8.14 0.60 -6.46
CA LYS A 46 7.57 1.92 -6.18
C LYS A 46 6.05 1.93 -6.11
N SER A 47 5.41 0.77 -6.18
CA SER A 47 3.96 0.66 -6.16
C SER A 47 3.49 -0.65 -5.54
N VAL A 48 2.22 -0.67 -5.14
CA VAL A 48 1.55 -1.83 -4.58
C VAL A 48 0.19 -1.97 -5.24
N VAL A 49 -0.10 -3.15 -5.80
CA VAL A 49 -1.39 -3.47 -6.40
C VAL A 49 -2.26 -4.13 -5.34
N ILE A 50 -3.40 -3.53 -5.06
CA ILE A 50 -4.38 -4.03 -4.10
C ILE A 50 -5.75 -4.23 -4.74
N THR A 51 -6.55 -5.15 -4.23
CA THR A 51 -7.99 -5.15 -4.44
C THR A 51 -8.66 -4.58 -3.21
N ILE A 52 -9.84 -3.99 -3.40
CA ILE A 52 -10.66 -3.44 -2.33
C ILE A 52 -11.97 -4.20 -2.38
N GLU A 53 -12.44 -4.70 -1.24
CA GLU A 53 -13.72 -5.39 -1.16
C GLU A 53 -14.85 -4.49 -1.68
N GLY A 54 -15.66 -5.02 -2.61
CA GLY A 54 -16.72 -4.27 -3.29
C GLY A 54 -16.26 -3.45 -4.50
N VAL A 55 -14.96 -3.43 -4.83
CA VAL A 55 -14.43 -2.80 -6.06
C VAL A 55 -13.94 -3.87 -7.01
N ALA A 56 -14.55 -3.98 -8.18
CA ALA A 56 -14.25 -5.03 -9.16
C ALA A 56 -12.83 -4.93 -9.75
N ALA A 57 -12.28 -3.71 -9.88
CA ALA A 57 -10.97 -3.49 -10.45
C ALA A 57 -9.89 -3.35 -9.37
N PRO A 58 -8.71 -3.99 -9.54
CA PRO A 58 -7.57 -3.74 -8.68
C PRO A 58 -7.10 -2.29 -8.82
N LYS A 59 -6.54 -1.75 -7.74
CA LYS A 59 -6.04 -0.40 -7.64
C LYS A 59 -4.56 -0.42 -7.33
N GLU A 60 -3.79 0.35 -8.09
CA GLU A 60 -2.37 0.55 -7.82
C GLU A 60 -2.19 1.76 -6.89
N LEU A 61 -1.46 1.54 -5.79
CA LEU A 61 -1.00 2.59 -4.89
C LEU A 61 0.45 2.90 -5.21
N LEU A 62 0.73 4.14 -5.57
CA LEU A 62 2.09 4.62 -5.78
C LEU A 62 2.72 5.04 -4.44
N LEU A 63 4.02 4.79 -4.30
CA LEU A 63 4.78 5.28 -3.17
C LEU A 63 4.82 6.80 -3.28
N GLN A 64 4.21 7.50 -2.33
CA GLN A 64 4.33 8.96 -2.30
C GLN A 64 5.76 9.32 -1.91
N GLU A 65 6.55 9.73 -2.89
CA GLU A 65 7.77 10.49 -2.69
C GLU A 65 7.36 11.90 -2.20
N LYS A 66 6.98 11.99 -0.92
CA LYS A 66 6.82 13.31 -0.31
C LYS A 66 8.23 13.83 -0.06
N LEU A 67 8.79 14.52 -1.05
CA LEU A 67 9.94 15.38 -0.85
C LEU A 67 9.52 16.37 0.24
N LEU A 68 10.06 16.20 1.45
CA LEU A 68 9.98 17.28 2.43
C LEU A 68 10.74 18.45 1.79
N PRO A 69 10.18 19.67 1.73
CA PRO A 69 11.00 20.82 1.39
C PRO A 69 12.15 20.84 2.40
N VAL A 70 13.38 20.77 1.90
CA VAL A 70 14.55 21.17 2.68
C VAL A 70 14.36 22.66 2.94
N GLY A 71 13.84 22.98 4.13
CA GLY A 71 13.69 24.37 4.54
C GLY A 71 15.06 25.02 4.64
N GLU A 72 15.14 26.25 4.10
CA GLU A 72 16.26 27.20 4.21
C GLU A 72 16.68 27.48 5.66
#